data_AF-A0A165XSQ1-F1
#
_entry.id   AF-A0A165XSQ1-F1
#
_cell.length_a   1.000
_cell.length_b   1.000
_cell.length_c   1.000
_cell.angle_alpha   90.00
_cell.angle_beta   90.00
_cell.angle_gamma   90.00
#
_symmetry.space_group_name_H-M   'P 1'
#
loop_
_entity.id
_entity.type
_entity.pdbx_description
1 polymer ?
#
loop_
_entity_poly.entity_id
_entity_poly.type
_entity_poly.pdbx_seq_one_letter_code
_entity_poly.pdbx_strand_id
1 'polypeptide(L)'
;MGESYGESELTRLEDHPLLKLAQTRLDTFHSAASSANRTPSSLQKLRADIEFDLNAAEVIKSQLAEALNACAPVSSLPIELLRAIFELVAQDYRPCGPVDIEWRREIMDGYQFPRGENMAEPDWLSEQGGCLGWISLGHICRAWRGALLAHAALWADDFGSLPGAVNEFLDRSNGLPLTVRTYSAKYRNSSAPWHALFRDDVRCRVQRIYCVETRPHVLFGADYAALTTCHFPILETLCITGNEPIRRRGPITVLPVMSAPQLRRLELSNVFIPVSSEMIEFISCKLTFEDDGRHTIIESGILRPEDLLPLLNRSRETLSSLVVDKCLPSHLDHWYHPTRISIPRLQSLTVDWDYNHDSDTASFLDGLILNDTTILNIRVELYENSDRGRASMQGRIGSAIMSVNGLGFDALACFASDGP
;
A
#
# COMPACT_ATOMS: atom_id res chain seq x y z
N MET A 1 -5.03 -9.28 52.54
CA MET A 1 -4.69 -7.85 52.76
C MET A 1 -5.18 -6.97 51.57
N GLY A 2 -6.29 -7.33 50.90
CA GLY A 2 -6.74 -6.67 49.66
C GLY A 2 -8.19 -6.15 49.66
N GLU A 3 -8.95 -6.29 50.76
CA GLU A 3 -10.37 -5.91 50.79
C GLU A 3 -10.64 -4.47 51.27
N SER A 4 -9.63 -3.79 51.85
CA SER A 4 -9.81 -2.45 52.44
C SER A 4 -9.76 -1.28 51.43
N TYR A 5 -9.40 -1.51 50.17
CA TYR A 5 -9.25 -0.42 49.20
C TYR A 5 -10.55 -0.02 48.49
N GLY A 6 -11.55 -0.92 48.40
CA GLY A 6 -12.78 -0.69 47.63
C GLY A 6 -13.81 0.24 48.29
N GLU A 7 -14.01 0.13 49.61
CA GLU A 7 -15.07 0.91 50.30
C GLU A 7 -14.77 2.42 50.35
N SER A 8 -13.49 2.80 50.34
CA SER A 8 -13.07 4.20 50.38
C SER A 8 -13.24 4.93 49.04
N GLU A 9 -13.27 4.23 47.91
CA GLU A 9 -13.46 4.86 46.59
C GLU A 9 -14.93 5.12 46.29
N LEU A 10 -15.82 4.20 46.68
CA LEU A 10 -17.26 4.35 46.51
C LEU A 10 -17.83 5.55 47.30
N THR A 11 -17.41 5.70 48.56
CA THR A 11 -17.83 6.86 49.39
C THR A 11 -17.35 8.18 48.82
N ARG A 12 -16.18 8.23 48.15
CA ARG A 12 -15.69 9.45 47.48
C ARG A 12 -16.50 9.80 46.24
N LEU A 13 -17.02 8.81 45.53
CA LEU A 13 -17.82 9.04 44.33
C LEU A 13 -19.19 9.63 44.69
N GLU A 14 -19.83 9.14 45.75
CA GLU A 14 -21.13 9.61 46.24
C GLU A 14 -21.13 11.11 46.57
N ASP A 15 -20.00 11.62 47.08
CA ASP A 15 -19.85 13.03 47.42
C ASP A 15 -19.42 13.94 46.27
N HIS A 16 -19.13 13.39 45.08
CA HIS A 16 -18.59 14.15 43.97
C HIS A 16 -19.59 15.21 43.43
N PRO A 17 -19.21 16.49 43.30
CA PRO A 17 -20.13 17.56 42.88
C PRO A 17 -20.83 17.31 41.53
N LEU A 18 -20.11 16.73 40.56
CA LEU A 18 -20.72 16.40 39.25
C LEU A 18 -21.78 15.30 39.36
N LEU A 19 -21.60 14.33 40.27
CA LEU A 19 -22.58 13.27 40.48
C LEU A 19 -23.85 13.84 41.11
N LYS A 20 -23.70 14.70 42.13
CA LYS A 20 -24.82 15.41 42.77
C LYS A 20 -25.60 16.27 41.77
N LEU A 21 -24.91 16.96 40.86
CA LEU A 21 -25.52 17.73 39.79
C LEU A 21 -26.29 16.82 38.81
N ALA A 22 -25.68 15.72 38.37
CA ALA A 22 -26.29 14.76 37.46
C ALA A 22 -27.55 14.10 38.07
N GLN A 23 -27.49 13.71 39.35
CA GLN A 23 -28.63 13.20 40.11
C GLN A 23 -29.76 14.23 40.17
N THR A 24 -29.44 15.49 40.50
CA THR A 24 -30.44 16.57 40.55
C THR A 24 -31.13 16.78 39.19
N ARG A 25 -30.39 16.69 38.08
CA ARG A 25 -30.96 16.77 36.73
C ARG A 25 -31.84 15.56 36.41
N LEU A 26 -31.39 14.36 36.77
CA LEU A 26 -32.15 13.13 36.58
C LEU A 26 -33.48 13.14 37.35
N ASP A 27 -33.46 13.60 38.61
CA ASP A 27 -34.67 13.77 39.43
C ASP A 27 -35.64 14.79 38.82
N THR A 28 -35.11 15.85 38.21
CA THR A 28 -35.91 16.83 37.46
C THR A 28 -36.60 16.17 36.27
N PHE A 29 -35.88 15.32 35.51
CA PHE A 29 -36.45 14.57 34.40
C PHE A 29 -37.49 13.53 34.85
N HIS A 30 -37.24 12.81 35.94
CA HIS A 30 -38.20 11.86 36.51
C HIS A 30 -39.48 12.56 36.99
N SER A 31 -39.34 13.72 37.62
CA SER A 31 -40.47 14.54 38.07
C SER A 31 -41.30 15.05 36.87
N ALA A 32 -40.63 15.55 35.83
CA ALA A 32 -41.29 15.99 34.59
C ALA A 32 -41.98 14.84 33.85
N ALA A 33 -41.31 13.68 33.75
CA ALA A 33 -41.84 12.48 33.13
C ALA A 33 -43.04 11.90 33.91
N SER A 34 -43.10 12.09 35.23
CA SER A 34 -44.19 11.57 36.08
C SER A 34 -45.41 12.49 36.14
N SER A 35 -45.32 13.74 35.66
CA SER A 35 -46.42 14.71 35.69
C SER A 35 -47.70 14.18 35.03
N ALA A 36 -48.86 14.52 35.61
CA ALA A 36 -50.18 14.12 35.10
C ALA A 36 -50.59 14.84 33.80
N ASN A 37 -49.99 16.01 33.52
CA ASN A 37 -50.31 16.85 32.36
C ASN A 37 -49.33 16.62 31.19
N ARG A 38 -49.19 15.38 30.71
CA ARG A 38 -48.31 15.08 29.58
C ARG A 38 -49.01 15.41 28.28
N THR A 39 -48.44 16.35 27.52
CA THR A 39 -48.82 16.57 26.13
C THR A 39 -47.70 16.03 25.24
N PRO A 40 -47.98 15.64 23.99
CA PRO A 40 -46.93 15.24 23.04
C PRO A 40 -45.81 16.28 22.92
N SER A 41 -46.16 17.57 22.98
CA SER A 41 -45.21 18.68 22.96
C SER A 41 -44.31 18.73 24.19
N SER A 42 -44.83 18.47 25.40
CA SER A 42 -44.00 18.46 26.61
C SER A 42 -43.02 17.28 26.65
N LEU A 43 -43.41 16.13 26.12
CA LEU A 43 -42.51 14.96 25.97
C LEU A 43 -41.41 15.21 24.94
N GLN A 44 -41.73 15.83 23.81
CA GLN A 44 -40.72 16.18 22.81
C GLN A 44 -39.69 17.18 23.36
N LYS A 45 -40.15 18.17 24.14
CA LYS A 45 -39.25 19.11 24.82
C LYS A 45 -38.35 18.40 25.84
N LEU A 46 -38.92 17.53 26.69
CA LEU A 46 -38.14 16.75 27.65
C LEU A 46 -37.07 15.90 26.96
N ARG A 47 -37.40 15.26 25.83
CA ARG A 47 -36.43 14.49 25.04
C ARG A 47 -35.30 15.37 24.51
N ALA A 48 -35.62 16.54 23.95
CA ALA A 48 -34.61 17.49 23.48
C ALA A 48 -33.71 17.98 24.63
N ASP A 49 -34.27 18.24 25.82
CA ASP A 49 -33.51 18.65 27.00
C ASP A 49 -32.57 17.52 27.49
N ILE A 50 -33.01 16.25 27.46
CA ILE A 50 -32.18 15.09 27.78
C ILE A 50 -31.05 14.94 26.75
N GLU A 51 -31.37 15.02 25.45
CA GLU A 51 -30.37 14.94 24.38
C GLU A 51 -29.32 16.07 24.51
N PHE A 52 -29.75 17.28 24.89
CA PHE A 52 -28.85 18.40 25.17
C PHE A 52 -27.92 18.13 26.36
N ASP A 53 -28.46 17.66 27.50
CA ASP A 53 -27.65 17.36 28.69
C ASP A 53 -26.67 16.21 28.45
N LEU A 54 -27.07 15.18 27.68
CA LEU A 54 -26.18 14.08 27.27
C LEU A 54 -25.00 14.61 26.45
N ASN A 55 -25.26 15.49 25.49
CA ASN A 55 -24.21 16.14 24.70
C ASN A 55 -23.29 16.99 25.58
N ALA A 56 -23.83 17.74 26.55
CA ALA A 56 -23.04 18.53 27.49
C ALA A 56 -22.16 17.67 28.39
N ALA A 57 -22.67 16.54 28.88
CA ALA A 57 -21.92 15.58 29.69
C ALA A 57 -20.74 14.97 28.90
N GLU A 58 -20.94 14.63 27.63
CA GLU A 58 -19.85 14.16 26.75
C GLU A 58 -18.78 15.24 26.52
N VAL A 59 -19.17 16.51 26.38
CA VAL A 59 -18.20 17.63 26.31
C VAL A 59 -17.38 17.75 27.60
N ILE A 60 -18.02 17.69 28.77
CA ILE A 60 -17.32 17.76 30.06
C ILE A 60 -16.37 16.57 30.23
N LYS A 61 -16.84 15.36 29.93
CA LYS A 61 -16.04 14.13 29.95
C LYS A 61 -14.81 14.25 29.05
N SER A 62 -14.99 14.76 27.83
CA SER A 62 -13.90 15.00 26.89
C SER A 62 -12.86 16.00 27.44
N GLN A 63 -13.31 17.10 28.04
CA GLN A 63 -12.42 18.08 28.67
C GLN A 63 -11.65 17.53 29.88
N LEU A 64 -12.30 16.73 30.72
CA LEU A 64 -11.66 16.07 31.86
C LEU A 64 -10.62 15.04 31.39
N ALA A 65 -10.95 14.24 30.37
CA ALA A 65 -10.01 13.31 29.76
C ALA A 65 -8.80 14.06 29.14
N GLU A 66 -9.03 15.18 28.48
CA GLU A 66 -7.98 16.03 27.93
C GLU A 66 -7.05 16.56 29.03
N ALA A 67 -7.60 17.04 30.14
CA ALA A 67 -6.83 17.52 31.28
C ALA A 67 -6.04 16.38 31.95
N LEU A 68 -6.64 15.21 32.11
CA LEU A 68 -5.97 14.03 32.65
C LEU A 68 -4.78 13.62 31.75
N ASN A 69 -4.99 13.59 30.44
CA ASN A 69 -3.95 13.26 29.48
C ASN A 69 -2.84 14.31 29.45
N ALA A 70 -3.15 15.60 29.63
CA ALA A 70 -2.16 16.66 29.75
C ALA A 70 -1.25 16.50 31.00
N CYS A 71 -1.76 15.86 32.06
CA CYS A 71 -0.98 15.54 33.26
C CYS A 71 -0.14 14.26 33.13
N ALA A 72 -0.31 13.47 32.07
CA ALA A 72 0.49 12.27 31.86
C ALA A 72 1.97 12.65 31.62
N PRO A 73 2.96 11.90 32.14
CA PRO A 73 4.38 12.20 31.94
C PRO A 73 4.77 12.37 30.47
N VAL A 74 4.15 11.59 29.59
CA VAL A 74 4.38 11.64 28.14
C VAL A 74 3.95 12.97 27.51
N SER A 75 3.00 13.70 28.12
CA SER A 75 2.57 15.02 27.66
C SER A 75 3.54 16.15 28.04
N SER A 76 4.51 15.87 28.92
CA SER A 76 5.58 16.80 29.27
C SER A 76 6.82 16.69 28.37
N LEU A 77 6.81 15.76 27.41
CA LEU A 77 7.94 15.58 26.50
C LEU A 77 8.14 16.83 25.63
N PRO A 78 9.41 17.20 25.35
CA PRO A 78 9.73 18.18 24.32
C PRO A 78 9.09 17.83 22.98
N ILE A 79 8.74 18.86 22.20
CA ILE A 79 8.06 18.70 20.91
C ILE A 79 8.87 17.84 19.92
N GLU A 80 10.18 17.88 20.01
CA GLU A 80 11.10 17.09 19.20
C GLU A 80 10.95 15.60 19.48
N LEU A 81 10.82 15.21 20.75
CA LEU A 81 10.61 13.82 21.14
C LEU A 81 9.20 13.35 20.75
N LEU A 82 8.19 14.21 20.89
CA LEU A 82 6.85 13.90 20.40
C LEU A 82 6.83 13.67 18.89
N ARG A 83 7.54 14.50 18.11
CA ARG A 83 7.67 14.32 16.65
C ARG A 83 8.35 12.99 16.30
N ALA A 84 9.43 12.63 16.99
CA ALA A 84 10.11 11.36 16.78
C ALA A 84 9.17 10.17 17.08
N ILE A 85 8.36 10.26 18.16
CA ILE A 85 7.33 9.26 18.46
C ILE A 85 6.30 9.18 17.33
N PHE A 86 5.83 10.32 16.82
CA PHE A 86 4.85 10.36 15.73
C PHE A 86 5.40 9.72 14.45
N GLU A 87 6.66 9.99 14.11
CA GLU A 87 7.34 9.40 12.96
C GLU A 87 7.48 7.89 13.09
N LEU A 88 7.86 7.39 14.27
CA LEU A 88 7.94 5.95 14.54
C LEU A 88 6.56 5.30 14.42
N VAL A 89 5.53 5.87 15.05
CA VAL A 89 4.16 5.34 14.96
C VAL A 89 3.63 5.41 13.52
N ALA A 90 3.98 6.45 12.75
CA ALA A 90 3.55 6.58 11.37
C ALA A 90 4.18 5.55 10.44
N GLN A 91 5.33 4.96 10.79
CA GLN A 91 5.93 3.87 10.02
C GLN A 91 5.10 2.58 10.12
N ASP A 92 4.63 2.25 11.33
CA ASP A 92 3.94 0.99 11.63
C ASP A 92 2.41 1.10 11.56
N TYR A 93 1.85 2.27 11.83
CA TYR A 93 0.41 2.50 11.98
C TYR A 93 -0.08 3.63 11.06
N ARG A 94 -0.04 3.37 9.75
CA ARG A 94 -0.49 4.31 8.72
C ARG A 94 -2.01 4.43 8.68
N PRO A 95 -2.55 5.59 8.24
CA PRO A 95 -3.98 5.72 8.00
C PRO A 95 -4.42 4.78 6.87
N CYS A 96 -5.64 4.26 6.97
CA CYS A 96 -6.22 3.40 5.96
C CYS A 96 -7.68 3.78 5.71
N GLY A 97 -8.02 3.97 4.42
CA GLY A 97 -9.35 4.38 3.99
C GLY A 97 -10.46 3.43 4.49
N PRO A 98 -11.69 3.96 4.65
CA PRO A 98 -12.81 3.19 5.13
C PRO A 98 -13.09 1.96 4.26
N VAL A 99 -13.60 0.92 4.92
CA VAL A 99 -13.98 -0.35 4.31
C VAL A 99 -15.49 -0.44 4.32
N ASP A 100 -16.07 -0.77 3.18
CA ASP A 100 -17.44 -1.27 3.15
C ASP A 100 -17.47 -2.70 3.69
N ILE A 101 -17.90 -2.83 4.96
CA ILE A 101 -17.89 -4.09 5.70
C ILE A 101 -18.88 -5.10 5.09
N GLU A 102 -20.01 -4.62 4.56
CA GLU A 102 -21.02 -5.50 3.95
C GLU A 102 -20.47 -6.10 2.66
N TRP A 103 -19.90 -5.27 1.78
CA TRP A 103 -19.27 -5.74 0.54
C TRP A 103 -18.07 -6.65 0.81
N ARG A 104 -17.25 -6.33 1.81
CA ARG A 104 -16.13 -7.19 2.20
C ARG A 104 -16.63 -8.55 2.66
N ARG A 105 -17.68 -8.57 3.50
CA ARG A 105 -18.31 -9.81 3.97
C ARG A 105 -18.90 -10.61 2.82
N GLU A 106 -19.60 -9.98 1.89
CA GLU A 106 -20.15 -10.67 0.71
C GLU A 106 -19.05 -11.34 -0.14
N ILE A 107 -17.90 -10.67 -0.30
CA ILE A 107 -16.74 -11.21 -1.02
C ILE A 107 -16.06 -12.34 -0.25
N MET A 108 -16.01 -12.28 1.08
CA MET A 108 -15.38 -13.31 1.93
C MET A 108 -16.28 -14.54 2.16
N ASP A 109 -17.57 -14.33 2.46
CA ASP A 109 -18.54 -15.38 2.75
C ASP A 109 -18.94 -16.14 1.47
N GLY A 110 -18.89 -15.44 0.33
CA GLY A 110 -18.90 -16.08 -0.97
C GLY A 110 -17.59 -16.83 -1.18
N TYR A 111 -17.54 -18.13 -0.83
CA TYR A 111 -16.47 -19.08 -1.20
C TYR A 111 -16.12 -19.13 -2.70
N GLN A 112 -16.79 -18.32 -3.51
CA GLN A 112 -16.32 -17.90 -4.80
C GLN A 112 -15.81 -16.47 -4.63
N PHE A 113 -14.52 -16.28 -4.32
CA PHE A 113 -13.79 -15.11 -4.84
C PHE A 113 -14.33 -14.91 -6.25
N PRO A 114 -15.04 -13.82 -6.57
CA PRO A 114 -15.90 -13.76 -7.74
C PRO A 114 -15.10 -14.13 -8.98
N ARG A 115 -15.20 -15.41 -9.37
CA ARG A 115 -14.55 -16.04 -10.52
C ARG A 115 -13.18 -15.45 -10.92
N GLY A 116 -12.22 -15.36 -9.99
CA GLY A 116 -10.84 -14.95 -10.29
C GLY A 116 -10.67 -13.48 -10.71
N GLU A 117 -11.70 -12.63 -10.55
CA GLU A 117 -11.62 -11.27 -11.06
C GLU A 117 -10.80 -10.33 -10.18
N ASN A 118 -10.75 -10.52 -8.86
CA ASN A 118 -9.99 -9.65 -7.96
C ASN A 118 -8.71 -10.34 -7.47
N MET A 119 -7.62 -9.59 -7.43
CA MET A 119 -6.42 -9.97 -6.69
C MET A 119 -6.71 -9.92 -5.20
N ALA A 120 -6.17 -10.86 -4.42
CA ALA A 120 -6.25 -10.81 -2.97
C ALA A 120 -5.62 -9.51 -2.44
N GLU A 121 -6.15 -8.96 -1.33
CA GLU A 121 -5.44 -7.89 -0.63
C GLU A 121 -4.09 -8.48 -0.15
N PRO A 122 -2.98 -7.73 -0.21
CA PRO A 122 -1.74 -8.16 0.41
C PRO A 122 -1.93 -8.45 1.90
N ASP A 123 -1.23 -9.43 2.47
CA ASP A 123 -1.41 -9.88 3.87
C ASP A 123 -1.40 -8.73 4.89
N TRP A 124 -0.49 -7.77 4.72
CA TRP A 124 -0.35 -6.61 5.61
C TRP A 124 -1.57 -5.68 5.61
N LEU A 125 -2.48 -5.84 4.65
CA LEU A 125 -3.71 -5.08 4.53
C LEU A 125 -4.97 -5.94 4.66
N SER A 126 -4.85 -7.22 4.29
CA SER A 126 -5.86 -8.21 4.57
C SER A 126 -6.23 -8.12 6.06
N GLU A 127 -7.52 -8.31 6.35
CA GLU A 127 -8.13 -8.13 7.68
C GLU A 127 -8.19 -6.70 8.23
N GLN A 128 -7.33 -5.76 7.80
CA GLN A 128 -7.39 -4.39 8.31
C GLN A 128 -8.70 -3.69 7.92
N GLY A 129 -9.39 -3.10 8.89
CA GLY A 129 -10.51 -2.20 8.63
C GLY A 129 -10.06 -0.85 8.07
N GLY A 130 -10.97 0.13 8.07
CA GLY A 130 -10.55 1.53 7.97
C GLY A 130 -9.98 1.98 9.32
N CYS A 131 -8.89 2.74 9.31
CA CYS A 131 -8.29 3.28 10.54
C CYS A 131 -7.70 4.67 10.29
N LEU A 132 -7.64 5.49 11.34
CA LEU A 132 -7.00 6.81 11.25
C LEU A 132 -5.47 6.73 11.34
N GLY A 133 -4.89 5.58 11.68
CA GLY A 133 -3.46 5.43 11.86
C GLY A 133 -2.91 6.38 12.92
N TRP A 134 -1.72 6.94 12.66
CA TRP A 134 -1.05 7.94 13.49
C TRP A 134 -1.88 9.21 13.74
N ILE A 135 -2.90 9.52 12.93
CA ILE A 135 -3.78 10.67 13.16
C ILE A 135 -4.53 10.54 14.49
N SER A 136 -4.77 9.30 14.93
CA SER A 136 -5.38 9.02 16.24
C SER A 136 -4.56 9.55 17.43
N LEU A 137 -3.24 9.77 17.28
CA LEU A 137 -2.41 10.39 18.30
C LEU A 137 -2.86 11.83 18.62
N GLY A 138 -3.46 12.51 17.64
CA GLY A 138 -4.07 13.83 17.83
C GLY A 138 -5.34 13.82 18.69
N HIS A 139 -5.82 12.65 19.12
CA HIS A 139 -6.99 12.51 20.01
C HIS A 139 -6.60 12.37 21.48
N ILE A 140 -5.31 12.27 21.80
CA ILE A 140 -4.85 12.12 23.19
C ILE A 140 -5.09 13.41 23.98
N CYS A 141 -4.53 14.53 23.53
CA CYS A 141 -4.80 15.84 24.13
C CYS A 141 -4.58 16.96 23.09
N ARG A 142 -4.98 18.20 23.42
CA ARG A 142 -4.78 19.35 22.51
C ARG A 142 -3.32 19.64 22.20
N ALA A 143 -2.40 19.41 23.14
CA ALA A 143 -0.98 19.65 22.91
C ALA A 143 -0.43 18.70 21.84
N TRP A 144 -0.75 17.40 21.92
CA TRP A 144 -0.38 16.40 20.92
C TRP A 144 -1.02 16.69 19.57
N ARG A 145 -2.29 17.10 19.57
CA ARG A 145 -2.96 17.53 18.34
C ARG A 145 -2.22 18.71 17.70
N GLY A 146 -1.93 19.77 18.45
CA GLY A 146 -1.19 20.93 17.94
C GLY A 146 0.19 20.56 17.39
N ALA A 147 0.92 19.72 18.12
CA ALA A 147 2.20 19.17 17.71
C ALA A 147 2.13 18.41 16.37
N LEU A 148 1.14 17.51 16.25
CA LEU A 148 0.93 16.66 15.08
C LEU A 148 0.47 17.48 13.86
N LEU A 149 -0.44 18.44 14.07
CA LEU A 149 -0.91 19.35 13.03
C LEU A 149 0.22 20.23 12.47
N ALA A 150 1.18 20.61 13.32
CA ALA A 150 2.35 21.38 12.91
C ALA A 150 3.44 20.52 12.22
N HIS A 151 3.30 19.19 12.19
CA HIS A 151 4.28 18.28 11.60
C HIS A 151 3.93 17.96 10.14
N ALA A 152 4.18 18.92 9.25
CA ALA A 152 3.81 18.86 7.84
C ALA A 152 4.32 17.61 7.09
N ALA A 153 5.49 17.07 7.48
CA ALA A 153 6.09 15.92 6.81
C ALA A 153 5.21 14.66 6.89
N LEU A 154 4.56 14.41 8.04
CA LEU A 154 3.65 13.28 8.20
C LEU A 154 2.46 13.35 7.23
N TRP A 155 1.90 14.54 7.06
CA TRP A 155 0.81 14.78 6.11
C TRP A 155 1.26 14.63 4.65
N ALA A 156 2.52 14.97 4.36
CA ALA A 156 3.09 14.79 3.04
C ALA A 156 3.37 13.31 2.71
N ASP A 157 3.75 12.50 3.71
CA ASP A 157 4.22 11.12 3.53
C ASP A 157 3.12 10.04 3.40
N ASP A 158 1.87 10.39 3.73
CA ASP A 158 0.71 9.49 3.64
C ASP A 158 -0.41 10.07 2.77
N PHE A 159 -0.08 10.94 1.82
CA PHE A 159 -1.06 11.56 0.92
C PHE A 159 -1.87 10.51 0.16
N GLY A 160 -3.20 10.56 0.26
CA GLY A 160 -4.11 9.63 -0.42
C GLY A 160 -4.53 8.40 0.39
N SER A 161 -3.90 8.15 1.53
CA SER A 161 -4.25 7.04 2.45
C SER A 161 -5.70 7.13 2.97
N LEU A 162 -6.21 8.36 3.14
CA LEU A 162 -7.61 8.67 3.48
C LEU A 162 -8.26 9.45 2.34
N PRO A 163 -9.01 8.78 1.44
CA PRO A 163 -9.58 9.39 0.24
C PRO A 163 -10.48 10.61 0.50
N GLY A 164 -11.20 10.62 1.62
CA GLY A 164 -12.05 11.75 2.03
C GLY A 164 -11.30 12.96 2.59
N ALA A 165 -10.00 12.84 2.89
CA ALA A 165 -9.20 13.87 3.54
C ALA A 165 -8.08 14.42 2.64
N VAL A 166 -8.14 14.16 1.33
CA VAL A 166 -7.11 14.53 0.34
C VAL A 166 -6.74 16.02 0.41
N ASN A 167 -7.72 16.92 0.45
CA ASN A 167 -7.44 18.37 0.54
C ASN A 167 -6.79 18.75 1.87
N GLU A 168 -7.22 18.14 2.99
CA GLU A 168 -6.61 18.39 4.30
C GLU A 168 -5.14 17.96 4.35
N PHE A 169 -4.79 16.82 3.71
CA PHE A 169 -3.40 16.39 3.58
C PHE A 169 -2.59 17.37 2.73
N LEU A 170 -3.15 17.87 1.62
CA LEU A 170 -2.48 18.88 0.79
C LEU A 170 -2.22 20.17 1.54
N ASP A 171 -3.21 20.69 2.25
CA ASP A 171 -3.09 21.94 3.00
C ASP A 171 -2.05 21.80 4.13
N ARG A 172 -2.11 20.69 4.87
CA ARG A 172 -1.20 20.44 6.01
C ARG A 172 0.21 20.05 5.61
N SER A 173 0.39 19.48 4.42
CA SER A 173 1.73 19.17 3.89
C SER A 173 2.57 20.42 3.59
N ASN A 174 1.96 21.62 3.55
CA ASN A 174 2.63 22.92 3.46
C ASN A 174 3.72 22.99 2.36
N GLY A 175 3.39 22.50 1.16
CA GLY A 175 4.30 22.55 0.01
C GLY A 175 5.40 21.48 -0.03
N LEU A 176 5.51 20.62 0.99
CA LEU A 176 6.52 19.55 1.02
C LEU A 176 6.32 18.53 -0.12
N PRO A 177 7.38 17.81 -0.53
CA PRO A 177 7.27 16.68 -1.45
C PRO A 177 6.31 15.61 -0.91
N LEU A 178 5.47 15.08 -1.79
CA LEU A 178 4.38 14.16 -1.46
C LEU A 178 4.78 12.71 -1.73
N THR A 179 4.44 11.84 -0.78
CA THR A 179 4.38 10.40 -0.97
C THR A 179 2.92 10.00 -1.13
N VAL A 180 2.53 9.66 -2.36
CA VAL A 180 1.18 9.21 -2.70
C VAL A 180 1.03 7.74 -2.31
N ARG A 181 0.04 7.43 -1.49
CA ARG A 181 -0.31 6.08 -1.08
C ARG A 181 -1.76 5.83 -1.39
N THR A 182 -2.04 4.93 -2.31
CA THR A 182 -3.41 4.56 -2.66
C THR A 182 -3.58 3.06 -2.49
N TYR A 183 -4.69 2.73 -1.84
CA TYR A 183 -5.15 1.36 -1.76
C TYR A 183 -6.58 1.27 -2.25
N SER A 184 -6.81 0.37 -3.19
CA SER A 184 -8.04 0.31 -3.97
C SER A 184 -8.53 -1.13 -4.04
N ALA A 185 -9.82 -1.32 -3.73
CA ALA A 185 -10.51 -2.60 -3.80
C ALA A 185 -11.99 -2.38 -4.11
N LYS A 186 -12.74 -3.44 -4.41
CA LYS A 186 -14.20 -3.32 -4.64
C LYS A 186 -14.94 -2.67 -3.45
N TYR A 187 -14.46 -2.91 -2.23
CA TYR A 187 -15.00 -2.36 -0.98
C TYR A 187 -14.19 -1.18 -0.41
N ARG A 188 -13.22 -0.63 -1.17
CA ARG A 188 -12.44 0.55 -0.79
C ARG A 188 -12.34 1.53 -1.96
N ASN A 189 -13.01 2.67 -1.83
CA ASN A 189 -12.97 3.70 -2.86
C ASN A 189 -11.71 4.58 -2.73
N SER A 190 -10.90 4.63 -3.78
CA SER A 190 -9.64 5.38 -3.86
C SER A 190 -9.61 6.43 -4.99
N SER A 191 -10.75 6.77 -5.60
CA SER A 191 -10.76 7.65 -6.78
C SER A 191 -10.29 9.08 -6.48
N ALA A 192 -10.61 9.61 -5.30
CA ALA A 192 -10.26 11.00 -4.94
C ALA A 192 -8.74 11.28 -4.96
N PRO A 193 -7.86 10.43 -4.37
CA PRO A 193 -6.42 10.55 -4.51
C PRO A 193 -5.93 10.57 -5.95
N TRP A 194 -6.48 9.74 -6.84
CA TRP A 194 -6.11 9.72 -8.26
C TRP A 194 -6.49 11.02 -8.97
N HIS A 195 -7.71 11.52 -8.77
CA HIS A 195 -8.11 12.81 -9.32
C HIS A 195 -7.23 13.96 -8.83
N ALA A 196 -6.82 13.92 -7.56
CA ALA A 196 -5.93 14.93 -7.02
C ALA A 196 -4.50 14.80 -7.56
N LEU A 197 -4.01 13.58 -7.78
CA LEU A 197 -2.69 13.31 -8.34
C LEU A 197 -2.48 14.01 -9.69
N PHE A 198 -3.53 14.11 -10.50
CA PHE A 198 -3.46 14.70 -11.84
C PHE A 198 -3.53 16.23 -11.85
N ARG A 199 -3.72 16.89 -10.70
CA ARG A 199 -3.63 18.35 -10.60
C ARG A 199 -2.18 18.83 -10.72
N ASP A 200 -1.98 19.96 -11.40
CA ASP A 200 -0.65 20.54 -11.64
C ASP A 200 0.12 20.84 -10.36
N ASP A 201 -0.57 21.41 -9.36
CA ASP A 201 0.01 21.78 -8.07
C ASP A 201 0.41 20.56 -7.22
N VAL A 202 -0.23 19.41 -7.45
CA VAL A 202 0.04 18.16 -6.75
C VAL A 202 1.16 17.40 -7.45
N ARG A 203 1.05 17.11 -8.76
CA ARG A 203 2.00 16.26 -9.50
C ARG A 203 3.44 16.77 -9.48
N CYS A 204 3.64 18.10 -9.47
CA CYS A 204 4.96 18.72 -9.37
C CYS A 204 5.66 18.47 -8.03
N ARG A 205 4.91 18.03 -7.01
CA ARG A 205 5.41 17.74 -5.66
C ARG A 205 5.52 16.24 -5.40
N VAL A 206 5.04 15.37 -6.28
CA VAL A 206 5.03 13.92 -6.02
C VAL A 206 6.43 13.35 -6.18
N GLN A 207 7.00 12.89 -5.06
CA GLN A 207 8.31 12.25 -4.99
C GLN A 207 8.20 10.73 -4.99
N ARG A 208 7.14 10.17 -4.42
CA ARG A 208 6.94 8.71 -4.31
C ARG A 208 5.49 8.35 -4.58
N ILE A 209 5.27 7.24 -5.28
CA ILE A 209 3.94 6.66 -5.50
C ILE A 209 3.98 5.20 -5.05
N TYR A 210 3.04 4.85 -4.18
CA TYR A 210 2.75 3.48 -3.76
C TYR A 210 1.27 3.22 -4.01
N CYS A 211 0.98 2.37 -4.99
CA CYS A 211 -0.37 2.03 -5.37
C CYS A 211 -0.58 0.53 -5.25
N VAL A 212 -1.70 0.14 -4.66
CA VAL A 212 -2.24 -1.21 -4.77
C VAL A 212 -3.66 -1.10 -5.29
N GLU A 213 -3.91 -1.69 -6.45
CA GLU A 213 -5.22 -1.80 -7.07
C GLU A 213 -5.54 -3.28 -7.24
N THR A 214 -6.50 -3.78 -6.45
CA THR A 214 -6.94 -5.17 -6.49
C THR A 214 -8.08 -5.41 -7.47
N ARG A 215 -8.74 -4.34 -7.96
CA ARG A 215 -9.85 -4.46 -8.92
C ARG A 215 -9.31 -4.70 -10.33
N PRO A 216 -9.95 -5.58 -11.11
CA PRO A 216 -9.54 -5.85 -12.47
C PRO A 216 -9.81 -4.63 -13.36
N HIS A 217 -8.92 -4.36 -14.31
CA HIS A 217 -9.17 -3.42 -15.42
C HIS A 217 -9.34 -1.94 -15.04
N VAL A 218 -9.06 -1.57 -13.79
CA VAL A 218 -9.22 -0.19 -13.33
C VAL A 218 -8.02 0.66 -13.68
N LEU A 219 -6.80 0.16 -13.44
CA LEU A 219 -5.58 0.88 -13.75
C LEU A 219 -5.41 1.11 -15.24
N PHE A 220 -5.83 0.20 -16.14
CA PHE A 220 -5.76 0.38 -17.61
C PHE A 220 -6.94 1.19 -18.22
N GLY A 221 -7.75 1.87 -17.39
CA GLY A 221 -8.82 2.76 -17.81
C GLY A 221 -8.40 4.21 -18.04
N ALA A 222 -9.27 5.15 -17.67
CA ALA A 222 -9.00 6.59 -17.77
C ALA A 222 -7.82 7.02 -16.89
N ASP A 223 -7.66 6.40 -15.71
CA ASP A 223 -6.57 6.69 -14.79
C ASP A 223 -5.20 6.30 -15.36
N TYR A 224 -5.12 5.24 -16.18
CA TYR A 224 -3.91 4.88 -16.93
C TYR A 224 -3.44 6.00 -17.83
N ALA A 225 -4.38 6.49 -18.64
CA ALA A 225 -4.11 7.48 -19.67
C ALA A 225 -3.68 8.78 -19.00
N ALA A 226 -4.33 9.15 -17.89
CA ALA A 226 -3.94 10.29 -17.09
C ALA A 226 -2.54 10.12 -16.47
N LEU A 227 -2.24 8.96 -15.87
CA LEU A 227 -0.93 8.70 -15.26
C LEU A 227 0.20 8.75 -16.29
N THR A 228 0.02 8.12 -17.45
CA THR A 228 1.03 8.06 -18.52
C THR A 228 1.18 9.35 -19.32
N THR A 229 0.20 10.24 -19.29
CA THR A 229 0.30 11.58 -19.91
C THR A 229 0.83 12.64 -18.96
N CYS A 230 0.97 12.33 -17.67
CA CYS A 230 1.51 13.26 -16.69
C CYS A 230 3.05 13.34 -16.72
N HIS A 231 3.54 14.52 -16.35
CA HIS A 231 4.95 14.77 -16.09
C HIS A 231 5.18 14.89 -14.58
N PHE A 232 6.05 14.03 -14.05
CA PHE A 232 6.41 13.99 -12.63
C PHE A 232 7.89 14.37 -12.46
N PRO A 233 8.20 15.66 -12.29
CA PRO A 233 9.57 16.16 -12.38
C PRO A 233 10.49 15.67 -11.25
N ILE A 234 9.93 15.32 -10.09
CA ILE A 234 10.70 14.91 -8.90
C ILE A 234 10.36 13.49 -8.41
N LEU A 235 9.64 12.69 -9.20
CA LEU A 235 9.28 11.33 -8.82
C LEU A 235 10.52 10.44 -8.80
N GLU A 236 10.88 9.94 -7.63
CA GLU A 236 12.04 9.08 -7.36
C GLU A 236 11.65 7.61 -7.22
N THR A 237 10.46 7.31 -6.70
CA THR A 237 9.99 5.94 -6.44
C THR A 237 8.59 5.72 -7.00
N LEU A 238 8.44 4.69 -7.83
CA LEU A 238 7.15 4.22 -8.33
C LEU A 238 6.98 2.75 -7.96
N CYS A 239 6.02 2.45 -7.10
CA CYS A 239 5.64 1.11 -6.70
C CYS A 239 4.16 0.90 -7.00
N ILE A 240 3.82 0.05 -7.96
CA ILE A 240 2.43 -0.25 -8.33
C ILE A 240 2.22 -1.75 -8.33
N THR A 241 1.27 -2.20 -7.52
CA THR A 241 0.66 -3.53 -7.64
C THR A 241 -0.71 -3.34 -8.27
N GLY A 242 -0.91 -3.90 -9.47
CA GLY A 242 -2.19 -3.84 -10.17
C GLY A 242 -2.88 -5.19 -10.22
N ASN A 243 -4.13 -5.20 -10.63
CA ASN A 243 -4.80 -6.41 -11.06
C ASN A 243 -5.21 -6.21 -12.51
N GLU A 244 -4.23 -6.23 -13.41
CA GLU A 244 -4.50 -5.97 -14.81
C GLU A 244 -4.30 -7.22 -15.63
N PRO A 245 -5.38 -8.01 -15.84
CA PRO A 245 -5.24 -9.26 -16.54
C PRO A 245 -4.84 -9.02 -17.99
N ILE A 246 -3.91 -9.84 -18.41
CA ILE A 246 -3.10 -9.82 -19.63
C ILE A 246 -3.89 -9.67 -20.96
N ARG A 247 -5.20 -9.91 -20.98
CA ARG A 247 -6.01 -9.95 -22.20
C ARG A 247 -6.35 -8.56 -22.74
N ARG A 248 -5.35 -7.86 -23.28
CA ARG A 248 -5.59 -6.75 -24.20
C ARG A 248 -6.16 -7.33 -25.49
N ARG A 249 -7.48 -7.27 -25.64
CA ARG A 249 -8.14 -7.57 -26.92
C ARG A 249 -7.78 -6.49 -27.93
N GLY A 250 -6.67 -6.68 -28.64
CA GLY A 250 -6.31 -5.88 -29.82
C GLY A 250 -4.82 -5.52 -29.90
N PRO A 251 -4.35 -5.17 -31.11
CA PRO A 251 -3.01 -4.65 -31.32
C PRO A 251 -2.91 -3.25 -30.71
N ILE A 252 -2.64 -3.14 -29.40
CA ILE A 252 -2.18 -1.87 -28.84
C ILE A 252 -0.77 -1.63 -29.40
N THR A 253 -0.68 -0.62 -30.27
CA THR A 253 0.50 -0.36 -31.08
C THR A 253 1.63 0.30 -30.30
N VAL A 254 1.38 1.09 -29.26
CA VAL A 254 2.41 1.61 -28.34
C VAL A 254 1.74 2.03 -27.03
N LEU A 255 2.32 1.70 -25.87
CA LEU A 255 1.88 2.26 -24.60
C LEU A 255 2.46 3.68 -24.40
N PRO A 256 1.65 4.67 -23.96
CA PRO A 256 2.16 5.98 -23.62
C PRO A 256 3.21 5.88 -22.51
N VAL A 257 4.28 6.66 -22.64
CA VAL A 257 5.43 6.66 -21.73
C VAL A 257 5.27 7.76 -20.70
N MET A 258 5.21 7.38 -19.42
CA MET A 258 5.15 8.34 -18.31
C MET A 258 6.48 9.10 -18.18
N SER A 259 6.41 10.43 -18.09
CA SER A 259 7.60 11.26 -17.95
C SER A 259 8.00 11.44 -16.49
N ALA A 260 9.09 10.79 -16.06
CA ALA A 260 9.58 10.82 -14.68
C ALA A 260 11.13 10.85 -14.64
N PRO A 261 11.77 11.99 -14.98
CA PRO A 261 13.22 12.05 -15.23
C PRO A 261 14.09 11.74 -14.01
N GLN A 262 13.57 11.86 -12.79
CA GLN A 262 14.28 11.59 -11.54
C GLN A 262 14.00 10.19 -10.96
N LEU A 263 13.29 9.34 -11.70
CA LEU A 263 12.86 8.03 -11.19
C LEU A 263 14.07 7.12 -11.01
N ARG A 264 14.30 6.68 -9.77
CA ARG A 264 15.40 5.79 -9.37
C ARG A 264 14.94 4.37 -9.08
N ARG A 265 13.72 4.21 -8.54
CA ARG A 265 13.19 2.92 -8.11
C ARG A 265 11.85 2.66 -8.78
N LEU A 266 11.77 1.57 -9.54
CA LEU A 266 10.58 1.12 -10.24
C LEU A 266 10.20 -0.29 -9.80
N GLU A 267 9.04 -0.43 -9.18
CA GLU A 267 8.47 -1.71 -8.76
C GLU A 267 7.07 -1.86 -9.35
N LEU A 268 6.88 -2.90 -10.15
CA LEU A 268 5.65 -3.18 -10.86
C LEU A 268 5.28 -4.64 -10.59
N SER A 269 4.12 -4.86 -10.00
CA SER A 269 3.58 -6.19 -9.74
C SER A 269 2.25 -6.32 -10.44
N ASN A 270 2.08 -7.32 -11.31
CA ASN A 270 0.85 -7.58 -12.06
C ASN A 270 0.38 -6.38 -12.93
N VAL A 271 1.31 -5.51 -13.32
CA VAL A 271 1.07 -4.33 -14.16
C VAL A 271 2.35 -3.95 -14.89
N PHE A 272 2.24 -3.22 -16.00
CA PHE A 272 3.38 -2.57 -16.62
C PHE A 272 3.05 -1.14 -17.05
N ILE A 273 3.95 -0.22 -16.74
CA ILE A 273 3.87 1.19 -17.12
C ILE A 273 5.21 1.60 -17.73
N PRO A 274 5.28 1.98 -19.02
CA PRO A 274 6.51 2.49 -19.59
C PRO A 274 6.86 3.84 -18.96
N VAL A 275 8.12 4.01 -18.58
CA VAL A 275 8.64 5.24 -17.95
C VAL A 275 9.85 5.79 -18.70
N SER A 276 9.94 7.11 -18.84
CA SER A 276 11.12 7.79 -19.36
C SER A 276 12.01 8.27 -18.21
N SER A 277 12.93 7.42 -17.79
CA SER A 277 13.99 7.79 -16.85
C SER A 277 15.30 7.09 -17.24
N GLU A 278 16.39 7.83 -17.16
CA GLU A 278 17.76 7.34 -17.32
C GLU A 278 18.44 7.13 -15.95
N MET A 279 17.77 7.52 -14.86
CA MET A 279 18.30 7.51 -13.49
C MET A 279 17.88 6.26 -12.70
N ILE A 280 17.28 5.26 -13.35
CA ILE A 280 16.75 4.08 -12.66
C ILE A 280 17.90 3.22 -12.14
N GLU A 281 17.99 3.10 -10.82
CA GLU A 281 18.96 2.30 -10.09
C GLU A 281 18.40 0.90 -9.76
N PHE A 282 17.07 0.78 -9.63
CA PHE A 282 16.38 -0.46 -9.24
C PHE A 282 15.12 -0.69 -10.08
N ILE A 283 15.03 -1.86 -10.71
CA ILE A 283 13.83 -2.35 -11.41
C ILE A 283 13.38 -3.65 -10.76
N SER A 284 12.11 -3.76 -10.41
CA SER A 284 11.46 -5.00 -10.00
C SER A 284 10.14 -5.17 -10.73
N CYS A 285 10.07 -6.14 -11.61
CA CYS A 285 8.84 -6.58 -12.26
C CYS A 285 8.44 -7.95 -11.72
N LYS A 286 7.18 -8.11 -11.30
CA LYS A 286 6.69 -9.37 -10.72
C LYS A 286 5.33 -9.75 -11.27
N LEU A 287 5.09 -11.03 -11.52
CA LEU A 287 3.75 -11.60 -11.61
C LEU A 287 3.49 -12.45 -10.36
N THR A 288 2.45 -12.09 -9.61
CA THR A 288 2.07 -12.79 -8.37
C THR A 288 0.70 -13.46 -8.46
N PHE A 289 0.09 -13.48 -9.65
CA PHE A 289 -1.13 -14.25 -9.85
C PHE A 289 -0.83 -15.73 -9.60
N GLU A 290 -1.65 -16.36 -8.76
CA GLU A 290 -1.61 -17.81 -8.61
C GLU A 290 -2.15 -18.46 -9.88
N ASP A 291 -1.50 -19.53 -10.34
CA ASP A 291 -2.00 -20.35 -11.46
C ASP A 291 -3.26 -21.10 -10.99
N ASP A 292 -4.40 -20.43 -11.03
CA ASP A 292 -5.70 -21.02 -10.74
C ASP A 292 -6.23 -21.90 -11.91
N GLY A 293 -5.38 -22.16 -12.92
CA GLY A 293 -5.68 -22.92 -14.12
C GLY A 293 -6.66 -22.23 -15.09
N ARG A 294 -7.15 -21.03 -14.77
CA ARG A 294 -8.07 -20.24 -15.63
C ARG A 294 -7.44 -18.97 -16.14
N HIS A 295 -6.60 -18.35 -15.32
CA HIS A 295 -5.69 -17.30 -15.74
C HIS A 295 -4.37 -17.96 -16.14
N THR A 296 -4.31 -18.58 -17.32
CA THR A 296 -3.01 -18.96 -17.90
C THR A 296 -2.23 -17.67 -18.17
N ILE A 297 -1.47 -17.25 -17.16
CA ILE A 297 -0.44 -16.19 -17.19
C ILE A 297 0.51 -16.41 -18.37
N ILE A 298 0.64 -17.69 -18.75
CA ILE A 298 1.60 -18.33 -19.62
C ILE A 298 1.59 -17.83 -21.07
N GLU A 299 0.46 -17.38 -21.63
CA GLU A 299 0.41 -17.13 -23.08
C GLU A 299 0.75 -15.71 -23.53
N SER A 300 0.80 -14.70 -22.64
CA SER A 300 1.07 -13.32 -23.08
C SER A 300 1.60 -12.40 -21.96
N GLY A 301 2.78 -12.70 -21.40
CA GLY A 301 3.38 -11.94 -20.29
C GLY A 301 3.09 -10.43 -20.29
N ILE A 302 2.85 -9.85 -19.10
CA ILE A 302 2.49 -8.42 -18.95
C ILE A 302 3.57 -7.50 -19.55
N LEU A 303 4.83 -7.91 -19.45
CA LEU A 303 5.92 -7.27 -20.18
C LEU A 303 6.03 -7.87 -21.57
N ARG A 304 6.05 -7.00 -22.58
CA ARG A 304 6.46 -7.36 -23.93
C ARG A 304 7.96 -7.12 -24.10
N PRO A 305 8.62 -7.79 -25.05
CA PRO A 305 10.01 -7.49 -25.40
C PRO A 305 10.21 -6.00 -25.73
N GLU A 306 9.25 -5.41 -26.46
CA GLU A 306 9.31 -4.01 -26.89
C GLU A 306 9.18 -3.00 -25.75
N ASP A 307 8.69 -3.45 -24.59
CA ASP A 307 8.45 -2.62 -23.41
C ASP A 307 9.66 -2.63 -22.47
N LEU A 308 10.25 -3.82 -22.24
CA LEU A 308 11.39 -4.01 -21.33
C LEU A 308 12.71 -3.51 -21.93
N LEU A 309 12.95 -3.78 -23.22
CA LEU A 309 14.23 -3.43 -23.86
C LEU A 309 14.54 -1.93 -23.84
N PRO A 310 13.61 -1.02 -24.21
CA PRO A 310 13.86 0.42 -24.12
C PRO A 310 14.12 0.88 -22.68
N LEU A 311 13.44 0.26 -21.69
CA LEU A 311 13.63 0.57 -20.29
C LEU A 311 15.04 0.20 -19.81
N LEU A 312 15.51 -1.01 -20.13
CA LEU A 312 16.86 -1.47 -19.81
C LEU A 312 17.93 -0.64 -20.53
N ASN A 313 17.76 -0.38 -21.82
CA ASN A 313 18.74 0.39 -22.58
C ASN A 313 18.86 1.84 -22.09
N ARG A 314 17.76 2.48 -21.66
CA ARG A 314 17.80 3.83 -21.06
C ARG A 314 18.49 3.85 -19.69
N SER A 315 18.33 2.81 -18.89
CA SER A 315 18.85 2.73 -17.53
C SER A 315 20.20 2.01 -17.42
N ARG A 316 20.80 1.61 -18.54
CA ARG A 316 21.97 0.74 -18.56
C ARG A 316 23.19 1.25 -17.75
N GLU A 317 23.36 2.57 -17.69
CA GLU A 317 24.49 3.22 -16.99
C GLU A 317 24.24 3.42 -15.49
N THR A 318 23.00 3.22 -15.01
CA THR A 318 22.56 3.52 -13.64
C THR A 318 21.98 2.31 -12.93
N LEU A 319 21.45 1.34 -13.66
CA LEU A 319 20.80 0.15 -13.13
C LEU A 319 21.78 -0.72 -12.34
N SER A 320 21.51 -0.83 -11.04
CA SER A 320 22.30 -1.59 -10.07
C SER A 320 21.62 -2.90 -9.64
N SER A 321 20.29 -2.95 -9.71
CA SER A 321 19.52 -4.12 -9.32
C SER A 321 18.33 -4.33 -10.26
N LEU A 322 18.19 -5.56 -10.76
CA LEU A 322 17.11 -5.98 -11.64
C LEU A 322 16.45 -7.25 -11.09
N VAL A 323 15.14 -7.20 -10.86
CA VAL A 323 14.31 -8.34 -10.45
C VAL A 323 13.24 -8.56 -11.50
N VAL A 324 13.20 -9.76 -12.08
CA VAL A 324 12.22 -10.17 -13.08
C VAL A 324 11.63 -11.49 -12.63
N ASP A 325 10.49 -11.41 -11.96
CA ASP A 325 9.84 -12.53 -11.27
C ASP A 325 8.59 -12.96 -12.06
N LYS A 326 8.61 -14.14 -12.68
CA LYS A 326 7.51 -14.69 -13.51
C LYS A 326 6.98 -13.78 -14.61
N CYS A 327 7.72 -12.75 -14.99
CA CYS A 327 7.23 -11.68 -15.88
C CYS A 327 8.03 -11.56 -17.18
N LEU A 328 8.88 -12.55 -17.48
CA LEU A 328 9.58 -12.57 -18.76
C LEU A 328 8.57 -12.72 -19.91
N PRO A 329 8.70 -11.94 -20.99
CA PRO A 329 7.88 -12.12 -22.17
C PRO A 329 8.13 -13.51 -22.76
N SER A 330 7.10 -14.14 -23.32
CA SER A 330 7.28 -15.33 -24.16
C SER A 330 7.86 -14.94 -25.52
N HIS A 331 8.53 -15.90 -26.17
CA HIS A 331 9.10 -15.74 -27.51
C HIS A 331 10.21 -14.68 -27.59
N LEU A 332 11.14 -14.73 -26.65
CA LEU A 332 12.36 -13.92 -26.70
C LEU A 332 13.31 -14.35 -27.83
N ASP A 333 12.92 -15.29 -28.68
CA ASP A 333 13.64 -15.69 -29.90
C ASP A 333 13.86 -14.53 -30.90
N HIS A 334 13.17 -13.40 -30.73
CA HIS A 334 13.46 -12.19 -31.51
C HIS A 334 14.55 -11.30 -30.90
N TRP A 335 15.04 -11.60 -29.69
CA TRP A 335 16.17 -10.90 -29.06
C TRP A 335 17.51 -11.16 -29.76
N TYR A 336 17.61 -12.24 -30.56
CA TYR A 336 18.88 -12.69 -31.13
C TYR A 336 19.55 -11.67 -32.06
N HIS A 337 18.87 -10.62 -32.54
CA HIS A 337 19.47 -9.63 -33.43
C HIS A 337 19.00 -8.17 -33.22
N PRO A 338 19.90 -7.17 -33.03
CA PRO A 338 21.37 -7.26 -32.93
C PRO A 338 22.00 -6.71 -31.64
N THR A 339 21.27 -6.29 -30.61
CA THR A 339 21.90 -5.49 -29.53
C THR A 339 21.81 -6.19 -28.19
N ARG A 340 22.83 -7.00 -27.87
CA ARG A 340 23.09 -7.35 -26.46
C ARG A 340 23.19 -6.07 -25.64
N ILE A 341 22.53 -6.03 -24.49
CA ILE A 341 22.50 -4.85 -23.63
C ILE A 341 23.59 -5.00 -22.57
N SER A 342 24.58 -4.11 -22.60
CA SER A 342 25.56 -4.02 -21.52
C SER A 342 25.02 -3.19 -20.37
N ILE A 343 25.03 -3.76 -19.17
CA ILE A 343 24.59 -3.10 -17.94
C ILE A 343 25.76 -3.10 -16.95
N PRO A 344 26.78 -2.25 -17.16
CA PRO A 344 28.07 -2.34 -16.47
C PRO A 344 28.00 -2.15 -14.94
N ARG A 345 26.92 -1.53 -14.44
CA ARG A 345 26.70 -1.27 -13.01
C ARG A 345 25.81 -2.28 -12.32
N LEU A 346 25.33 -3.32 -13.02
CA LEU A 346 24.44 -4.30 -12.41
C LEU A 346 25.19 -5.07 -11.32
N GLN A 347 24.73 -4.94 -10.08
CA GLN A 347 25.27 -5.63 -8.91
C GLN A 347 24.43 -6.86 -8.57
N SER A 348 23.11 -6.79 -8.80
CA SER A 348 22.18 -7.88 -8.49
C SER A 348 21.22 -8.12 -9.63
N LEU A 349 21.14 -9.36 -10.11
CA LEU A 349 20.13 -9.83 -11.05
C LEU A 349 19.35 -10.96 -10.41
N THR A 350 18.04 -10.82 -10.27
CA THR A 350 17.15 -11.88 -9.82
C THR A 350 16.18 -12.23 -10.93
N VAL A 351 16.21 -13.47 -11.37
CA VAL A 351 15.26 -14.01 -12.37
C VAL A 351 14.56 -15.22 -11.79
N ASP A 352 13.25 -15.32 -12.01
CA ASP A 352 12.54 -16.57 -11.75
C ASP A 352 12.60 -17.49 -12.96
N TRP A 353 12.87 -18.76 -12.70
CA TRP A 353 13.07 -19.79 -13.71
C TRP A 353 11.82 -20.68 -13.77
N ASP A 354 10.92 -20.37 -14.68
CA ASP A 354 9.75 -21.20 -14.99
C ASP A 354 10.08 -22.21 -16.10
N TYR A 355 9.83 -23.50 -15.85
CA TYR A 355 10.08 -24.61 -16.78
C TYR A 355 9.33 -24.46 -18.10
N ASN A 356 8.14 -23.88 -18.07
CA ASN A 356 7.37 -23.65 -19.30
C ASN A 356 8.05 -22.62 -20.23
N HIS A 357 9.04 -21.89 -19.72
CA HIS A 357 9.69 -20.76 -20.35
C HIS A 357 11.24 -20.83 -20.27
N ASP A 358 11.81 -22.04 -20.19
CA ASP A 358 13.27 -22.27 -20.12
C ASP A 358 14.02 -21.51 -21.23
N SER A 359 13.50 -21.53 -22.46
CA SER A 359 14.10 -20.85 -23.61
C SER A 359 14.06 -19.33 -23.48
N ASP A 360 13.00 -18.78 -22.88
CA ASP A 360 12.84 -17.33 -22.73
C ASP A 360 13.82 -16.82 -21.68
N THR A 361 13.95 -17.50 -20.53
CA THR A 361 14.93 -17.12 -19.49
C THR A 361 16.36 -17.20 -20.00
N ALA A 362 16.71 -18.28 -20.72
CA ALA A 362 18.03 -18.40 -21.35
C ALA A 362 18.27 -17.27 -22.38
N SER A 363 17.31 -17.02 -23.27
CA SER A 363 17.40 -15.97 -24.30
C SER A 363 17.50 -14.57 -23.68
N PHE A 364 16.80 -14.33 -22.57
CA PHE A 364 16.89 -13.10 -21.78
C PHE A 364 18.32 -12.90 -21.26
N LEU A 365 18.89 -13.92 -20.61
CA LEU A 365 20.24 -13.86 -20.06
C LEU A 365 21.32 -13.72 -21.16
N ASP A 366 21.17 -14.43 -22.28
CA ASP A 366 22.04 -14.33 -23.46
C ASP A 366 22.04 -12.92 -24.10
N GLY A 367 20.92 -12.20 -23.93
CA GLY A 367 20.75 -10.82 -24.36
C GLY A 367 21.45 -9.79 -23.49
N LEU A 368 21.94 -10.17 -22.29
CA LEU A 368 22.60 -9.26 -21.36
C LEU A 368 24.12 -9.45 -21.36
N ILE A 369 24.86 -8.34 -21.28
CA ILE A 369 26.30 -8.34 -20.98
C ILE A 369 26.44 -7.88 -19.54
N LEU A 370 26.66 -8.84 -18.64
CA LEU A 370 26.83 -8.61 -17.21
C LEU A 370 28.32 -8.42 -16.87
N ASN A 371 28.58 -7.85 -15.70
CA ASN A 371 29.92 -7.69 -15.17
C ASN A 371 30.29 -8.94 -14.33
N ASP A 372 31.58 -9.27 -14.23
CA ASP A 372 32.08 -10.39 -13.41
C ASP A 372 31.72 -10.22 -11.91
N THR A 373 31.39 -9.00 -11.47
CA THR A 373 30.96 -8.69 -10.11
C THR A 373 29.44 -8.81 -9.89
N THR A 374 28.65 -9.09 -10.93
CA THR A 374 27.19 -9.17 -10.82
C THR A 374 26.79 -10.44 -10.08
N ILE A 375 26.01 -10.30 -9.00
CA ILE A 375 25.41 -11.42 -8.27
C ILE A 375 24.16 -11.85 -9.03
N LEU A 376 24.20 -13.07 -9.58
CA LEU A 376 23.06 -13.70 -10.24
C LEU A 376 22.30 -14.60 -9.25
N ASN A 377 21.07 -14.22 -8.93
CA ASN A 377 20.13 -14.98 -8.14
C ASN A 377 19.09 -15.63 -9.06
N ILE A 378 19.09 -16.95 -9.16
CA ILE A 378 18.08 -17.69 -9.92
C ILE A 378 17.11 -18.30 -8.91
N ARG A 379 15.85 -17.88 -8.98
CA ARG A 379 14.77 -18.52 -8.23
C ARG A 379 14.22 -19.66 -9.07
N VAL A 380 14.00 -20.80 -8.42
CA VAL A 380 13.42 -21.98 -9.05
C VAL A 380 12.26 -22.40 -8.16
N GLU A 381 11.04 -22.08 -8.58
CA GLU A 381 9.87 -22.50 -7.84
C GLU A 381 9.53 -23.98 -8.07
N LEU A 382 9.13 -24.64 -6.98
CA LEU A 382 8.72 -26.04 -6.98
C LEU A 382 7.21 -26.11 -6.82
N TYR A 383 6.52 -26.62 -7.84
CA TYR A 383 5.11 -26.98 -7.71
C TYR A 383 5.03 -28.35 -7.02
N GLU A 384 4.58 -28.36 -5.75
CA GLU A 384 4.60 -29.53 -4.83
C GLU A 384 3.75 -30.75 -5.30
N ASN A 385 2.94 -30.63 -6.34
CA ASN A 385 1.86 -31.59 -6.60
C ASN A 385 2.21 -32.84 -7.44
N SER A 386 3.48 -33.24 -7.58
CA SER A 386 3.75 -34.59 -8.13
C SER A 386 5.07 -35.19 -7.65
N ASP A 387 5.10 -36.49 -7.35
CA ASP A 387 6.33 -37.28 -7.10
C ASP A 387 7.31 -37.25 -8.30
N ARG A 388 6.84 -36.84 -9.49
CA ARG A 388 7.69 -36.51 -10.64
C ARG A 388 8.54 -35.24 -10.42
N GLY A 389 8.17 -34.39 -9.46
CA GLY A 389 8.82 -33.12 -9.15
C GLY A 389 10.26 -33.26 -8.65
N ARG A 390 10.57 -34.24 -7.80
CA ARG A 390 11.92 -34.39 -7.21
C ARG A 390 13.00 -34.83 -8.20
N ALA A 391 12.73 -35.83 -9.05
CA ALA A 391 13.67 -36.21 -10.11
C ALA A 391 13.81 -35.10 -11.16
N SER A 392 12.73 -34.33 -11.39
CA SER A 392 12.79 -33.13 -12.22
C SER A 392 13.60 -32.00 -11.58
N MET A 393 13.65 -31.89 -10.24
CA MET A 393 14.37 -30.81 -9.54
C MET A 393 15.87 -30.84 -9.81
N GLN A 394 16.52 -32.00 -9.68
CA GLN A 394 17.95 -32.12 -10.00
C GLN A 394 18.22 -31.83 -11.49
N GLY A 395 17.32 -32.25 -12.37
CA GLY A 395 17.37 -31.93 -13.80
C GLY A 395 17.18 -30.43 -14.08
N ARG A 396 16.26 -29.76 -13.37
CA ARG A 396 15.95 -28.32 -13.49
C ARG A 396 17.11 -27.47 -13.03
N ILE A 397 17.64 -27.76 -11.84
CA ILE A 397 18.84 -27.09 -11.31
C ILE A 397 20.03 -27.35 -12.24
N GLY A 398 20.20 -28.59 -12.71
CA GLY A 398 21.25 -28.94 -13.67
C GLY A 398 21.13 -28.17 -14.99
N SER A 399 19.93 -28.04 -15.55
CA SER A 399 19.65 -27.29 -16.79
C SER A 399 19.96 -25.80 -16.61
N ALA A 400 19.46 -25.19 -15.53
CA ALA A 400 19.74 -23.79 -15.20
C ALA A 400 21.24 -23.54 -15.03
N ILE A 401 21.94 -24.40 -14.28
CA ILE A 401 23.39 -24.31 -14.10
C ILE A 401 24.14 -24.47 -15.43
N MET A 402 23.74 -25.41 -16.29
CA MET A 402 24.40 -25.62 -17.59
C MET A 402 24.23 -24.41 -18.52
N SER A 403 23.04 -23.82 -18.56
CA SER A 403 22.79 -22.59 -19.32
C SER A 403 23.64 -21.42 -18.80
N VAL A 404 23.77 -21.27 -17.48
CA VAL A 404 24.61 -20.24 -16.86
C VAL A 404 26.11 -20.49 -17.09
N ASN A 405 26.57 -21.74 -17.04
CA ASN A 405 27.96 -22.09 -17.33
C ASN A 405 28.34 -21.77 -18.78
N GLY A 406 27.38 -21.84 -19.72
CA GLY A 406 27.56 -21.36 -21.09
C GLY A 406 27.85 -19.86 -21.18
N LEU A 407 27.46 -19.08 -20.18
CA LEU A 407 27.70 -17.63 -20.09
C LEU A 407 29.07 -17.27 -19.48
N GLY A 408 29.82 -18.25 -18.94
CA GLY A 408 31.18 -18.04 -18.41
C GLY A 408 31.27 -17.46 -17.00
N PHE A 409 30.26 -17.63 -16.15
CA PHE A 409 30.31 -17.17 -14.75
C PHE A 409 30.99 -18.19 -13.82
N ASP A 410 32.08 -17.78 -13.17
CA ASP A 410 32.85 -18.62 -12.23
C ASP A 410 32.26 -18.68 -10.79
N ALA A 411 31.15 -17.96 -10.52
CA ALA A 411 30.61 -17.80 -9.17
C ALA A 411 29.08 -18.01 -9.10
N LEU A 412 28.64 -19.27 -9.15
CA LEU A 412 27.25 -19.65 -8.84
C LEU A 412 27.12 -19.91 -7.33
N ALA A 413 26.46 -19.00 -6.61
CA ALA A 413 25.97 -19.27 -5.26
C ALA A 413 24.49 -19.67 -5.35
N CYS A 414 24.21 -20.98 -5.32
CA CYS A 414 22.83 -21.47 -5.26
C CYS A 414 22.33 -21.37 -3.81
N PHE A 415 21.44 -20.42 -3.56
CA PHE A 415 20.64 -20.39 -2.32
C PHE A 415 19.28 -21.01 -2.61
N ALA A 416 19.01 -22.20 -2.07
CA ALA A 416 17.65 -22.67 -1.94
C ALA A 416 16.98 -21.81 -0.86
N SER A 417 16.01 -20.97 -1.23
CA SER A 417 15.19 -20.28 -0.23
C SER A 417 14.22 -21.28 0.38
N ASP A 418 14.20 -21.36 1.70
CA ASP A 418 13.41 -22.29 2.51
C ASP A 418 11.94 -22.38 2.07
N GLY A 419 11.57 -23.56 1.58
CA GLY A 419 10.25 -24.20 1.66
C GLY A 419 10.48 -25.64 2.13
N PRO A 420 9.46 -26.36 2.64
CA PRO A 420 9.63 -27.70 3.20
C PRO A 420 10.27 -28.75 2.26
#